data_AF-A0A1S3S0G1-F1
#
_entry.id   AF-A0A1S3S0G1-F1
#
_cell.length_a   1.000
_cell.length_b   1.000
_cell.length_c   1.000
_cell.angle_alpha   90.00
_cell.angle_beta   90.00
_cell.angle_gamma   90.00
#
_symmetry.space_group_name_H-M   'P 1'
#
loop_
_entity.id
_entity.type
_entity.pdbx_description
1 polymer ?
#
loop_
_entity_poly.entity_id
_entity_poly.type
_entity_poly.pdbx_seq_one_letter_code
_entity_poly.pdbx_strand_id
1 'polypeptide(L)'
;STVCFFQRGQLWTSCSDSDELCLWHCKDLTKPFLRVQLQNYTGVNCMIKVKNQIWVGCSGPSPDQCRRSGKIYIVDTESHSVEKELMAHTDSVQALCSAEGRYVLSGSACQDGKIAIWKVE
;
A
#
# COMPACT_ATOMS: atom_id res chain seq x y z
N SER A 1 12.51 5.54 -4.66
CA SER A 1 11.33 6.09 -5.36
C SER A 1 10.37 6.66 -4.33
N THR A 2 9.54 7.63 -4.69
CA THR A 2 8.53 8.21 -3.79
C THR A 2 7.17 8.04 -4.43
N VAL A 3 6.22 7.47 -3.67
CA VAL A 3 4.84 7.33 -4.13
C VAL A 3 4.00 8.35 -3.37
N CYS A 4 3.21 9.13 -4.11
CA CYS A 4 2.28 10.11 -3.55
C CYS A 4 0.88 9.76 -4.01
N PHE A 5 -0.07 9.78 -3.09
CA PHE A 5 -1.49 9.56 -3.35
C PHE A 5 -2.30 10.68 -2.69
N PHE A 6 -2.99 11.47 -3.51
CA PHE A 6 -3.83 12.56 -3.03
C PHE A 6 -5.30 12.14 -3.05
N GLN A 7 -6.01 12.35 -1.94
CA GLN A 7 -7.42 12.03 -1.86
C GLN A 7 -8.17 12.90 -0.86
N ARG A 8 -9.23 13.57 -1.33
CA ARG A 8 -10.15 14.40 -0.51
C ARG A 8 -9.46 15.43 0.42
N GLY A 9 -8.29 15.95 0.03
CA GLY A 9 -7.54 16.92 0.84
C GLY A 9 -6.60 16.29 1.87
N GLN A 10 -6.36 14.99 1.77
CA GLN A 10 -5.28 14.27 2.43
C GLN A 10 -4.22 13.90 1.38
N LEU A 11 -2.95 14.10 1.73
CA LEU A 11 -1.82 13.65 0.92
C LEU A 11 -1.12 12.52 1.66
N TRP A 12 -1.13 11.34 1.06
CA TRP A 12 -0.41 10.16 1.52
C TRP A 12 0.90 10.05 0.75
N THR A 13 2.00 9.86 1.45
CA THR A 13 3.34 9.75 0.84
C THR A 13 4.09 8.58 1.44
N SER A 14 4.87 7.89 0.63
CA SER A 14 5.81 6.87 1.08
C SER A 14 7.11 6.95 0.29
N CYS A 15 8.19 6.48 0.91
CA CYS A 15 9.48 6.34 0.27
C CYS A 15 9.83 4.86 0.13
N SER A 16 10.47 4.46 -0.96
CA SER A 16 10.90 3.07 -1.17
C SER A 16 11.81 2.54 -0.07
N ASP A 17 12.56 3.40 0.59
CA ASP A 17 13.53 3.00 1.63
C ASP A 17 12.96 3.16 3.05
N SER A 18 11.66 3.45 3.15
CA SER A 18 10.95 3.60 4.42
C SER A 18 9.80 2.60 4.51
N ASP A 19 9.58 2.12 5.72
CA ASP A 19 8.43 1.35 6.16
C ASP A 19 7.28 2.25 6.67
N GLU A 20 7.40 3.57 6.50
CA GLU A 20 6.40 4.54 6.95
C GLU A 20 5.56 5.07 5.79
N LEU A 21 4.25 5.18 6.02
CA LEU A 21 3.37 6.07 5.28
C LEU A 21 3.20 7.36 6.07
N CYS A 22 3.46 8.50 5.43
CA CYS A 22 3.17 9.80 6.00
C CYS A 22 1.86 10.34 5.42
N LEU A 23 1.02 10.92 6.27
CA LEU A 23 -0.25 11.53 5.92
C LEU A 23 -0.26 13.01 6.31
N TRP A 24 -0.56 13.86 5.34
CA TRP A 24 -0.64 15.31 5.51
C TRP A 24 -2.07 15.80 5.27
N HIS A 25 -2.53 16.73 6.12
CA HIS A 25 -3.81 17.42 5.94
C HIS A 25 -3.60 18.67 5.08
N CYS A 26 -4.07 18.67 3.84
CA CYS A 26 -3.86 19.79 2.91
C CYS A 26 -4.81 20.96 3.16
N LYS A 27 -5.94 20.72 3.85
CA LYS A 27 -6.94 21.75 4.14
C LYS A 27 -6.67 22.52 5.43
N ASP A 28 -5.89 21.93 6.32
CA ASP A 28 -5.61 22.47 7.64
C ASP A 28 -4.18 22.11 8.01
N LEU A 29 -3.26 23.04 7.75
CA LEU A 29 -1.84 22.87 7.99
C LEU A 29 -1.46 22.99 9.48
N THR A 30 -2.42 23.33 10.35
CA THR A 30 -2.19 23.32 11.81
C THR A 30 -2.26 21.92 12.39
N LYS A 31 -2.90 20.98 11.69
CA LYS A 31 -2.95 19.58 12.10
C LYS A 31 -1.58 18.93 11.91
N PRO A 32 -1.11 18.15 12.90
CA PRO A 32 0.12 17.39 12.73
C PRO A 32 -0.04 16.38 11.58
N PHE A 33 1.06 16.10 10.90
CA PHE A 33 1.11 14.98 9.98
C PHE A 33 1.12 13.67 10.78
N LEU A 34 0.50 12.63 10.22
CA LEU A 34 0.41 11.31 10.84
C LEU A 34 1.39 10.35 10.17
N ARG A 35 1.81 9.32 10.91
CA ARG A 35 2.67 8.25 10.42
C ARG A 35 2.01 6.91 10.67
N VAL A 36 1.99 6.06 9.64
CA VAL A 36 1.52 4.68 9.73
C VAL A 36 2.70 3.76 9.46
N GLN A 37 3.03 2.90 10.43
CA GLN A 37 4.10 1.93 10.31
C GLN A 37 3.62 0.68 9.56
N LEU A 38 4.32 0.31 8.50
CA LEU A 38 4.15 -0.95 7.78
C LEU A 38 5.11 -1.97 8.40
N GLN A 39 4.63 -3.11 8.91
CA GLN A 39 5.44 -4.04 9.70
C GLN A 39 6.64 -4.63 8.93
N ASN A 40 7.78 -3.93 8.91
CA ASN A 40 9.08 -4.32 8.38
C ASN A 40 9.14 -4.67 6.87
N TYR A 41 8.20 -4.18 6.05
CA TYR A 41 8.36 -4.18 4.58
C TYR A 41 8.55 -2.76 4.09
N THR A 42 9.74 -2.50 3.56
CA THR A 42 10.04 -1.29 2.79
C THR A 42 9.53 -1.44 1.35
N GLY A 43 9.75 -0.45 0.49
CA GLY A 43 9.54 -0.60 -0.95
C GLY A 43 8.09 -0.43 -1.39
N VAL A 44 7.38 0.58 -0.88
CA VAL A 44 6.06 0.93 -1.41
C VAL A 44 6.17 1.33 -2.89
N ASN A 45 5.41 0.65 -3.74
CA ASN A 45 5.41 0.86 -5.20
C ASN A 45 4.11 1.51 -5.69
N CYS A 46 2.99 1.24 -5.04
CA CYS A 46 1.68 1.77 -5.46
C CYS A 46 0.71 1.90 -4.29
N MET A 47 -0.26 2.81 -4.42
CA MET A 47 -1.31 3.07 -3.44
C MET A 47 -2.64 3.37 -4.15
N ILE A 48 -3.76 2.84 -3.63
CA ILE A 48 -5.11 3.20 -4.07
C ILE A 48 -6.05 3.33 -2.86
N LYS A 49 -7.08 4.17 -2.96
CA LYS A 49 -8.19 4.18 -1.99
C LYS A 49 -9.35 3.34 -2.50
N VAL A 50 -9.87 2.47 -1.65
CA VAL A 50 -11.12 1.73 -1.88
C VAL A 50 -11.98 1.79 -0.63
N LYS A 51 -13.22 2.28 -0.76
CA LYS A 51 -14.09 2.58 0.40
C LYS A 51 -13.33 3.40 1.47
N ASN A 52 -13.27 2.94 2.71
CA ASN A 52 -12.58 3.59 3.83
C ASN A 52 -11.15 3.06 4.05
N GLN A 53 -10.57 2.40 3.06
CA GLN A 53 -9.24 1.79 3.15
C GLN A 53 -8.28 2.38 2.12
N ILE A 54 -7.01 2.52 2.49
CA ILE A 54 -5.89 2.67 1.58
C ILE A 54 -5.22 1.31 1.42
N TRP A 55 -5.13 0.85 0.17
CA TRP A 55 -4.42 -0.37 -0.19
C TRP A 55 -3.05 0.00 -0.73
N VAL A 56 -2.01 -0.59 -0.16
CA VAL A 56 -0.61 -0.25 -0.43
C VAL A 56 0.12 -1.49 -0.91
N GLY A 57 0.63 -1.46 -2.13
CA GLY A 57 1.44 -2.53 -2.71
C GLY A 57 2.92 -2.28 -2.47
N CYS A 58 3.60 -3.24 -1.86
CA CYS A 58 5.00 -3.15 -1.46
C CYS A 58 5.85 -4.27 -2.09
N SER A 59 7.16 -4.10 -2.03
CA SER A 59 8.17 -5.12 -2.29
C SER A 59 9.11 -5.25 -1.11
N GLY A 60 9.18 -6.43 -0.49
CA GLY A 60 10.11 -6.67 0.61
C GLY A 60 10.89 -7.97 0.44
N PRO A 61 11.71 -8.32 1.45
CA PRO A 61 12.45 -9.57 1.45
C PRO A 61 11.50 -10.76 1.63
N SER A 62 11.71 -11.81 0.84
CA SER A 62 11.01 -13.09 1.02
C SER A 62 11.46 -13.79 2.32
N PRO A 63 10.66 -14.71 2.89
CA PRO A 63 11.02 -15.44 4.11
C PRO A 63 12.33 -16.25 3.99
N ASP A 64 12.62 -16.75 2.79
CA ASP A 64 13.85 -17.47 2.45
C ASP A 64 15.01 -16.53 2.04
N GLN A 65 14.78 -15.21 2.07
CA GLN A 65 15.72 -14.12 1.75
C GLN A 65 16.42 -14.21 0.38
N CYS A 66 16.04 -15.16 -0.46
CA CYS A 66 16.63 -15.36 -1.78
C CYS A 66 15.97 -14.48 -2.85
N ARG A 67 14.75 -13.99 -2.62
CA ARG A 67 13.96 -13.25 -3.61
C ARG A 67 13.22 -12.07 -2.96
N ARG A 68 12.61 -11.24 -3.81
CA ARG A 68 11.63 -10.26 -3.36
C ARG A 68 10.26 -10.92 -3.27
N SER A 69 9.43 -10.43 -2.35
CA SER A 69 8.03 -10.82 -2.21
C SER A 69 7.15 -9.57 -2.23
N GLY A 70 5.94 -9.75 -2.78
CA GLY A 70 4.93 -8.71 -2.87
C GLY A 70 3.91 -8.87 -1.75
N LYS A 71 3.80 -7.85 -0.91
CA LYS A 71 2.78 -7.76 0.13
C LYS A 71 1.84 -6.59 -0.16
N ILE A 72 0.57 -6.74 0.23
CA ILE A 72 -0.40 -5.65 0.26
C ILE A 72 -0.74 -5.33 1.71
N TYR A 73 -0.63 -4.06 2.09
CA TYR A 73 -1.13 -3.54 3.35
C TYR A 73 -2.49 -2.87 3.13
N ILE A 74 -3.43 -3.14 4.03
CA ILE A 74 -4.72 -2.44 4.08
C ILE A 74 -4.70 -1.53 5.31
N VAL A 75 -4.81 -0.24 5.07
CA VAL A 75 -4.77 0.81 6.10
C VAL A 75 -6.15 1.46 6.20
N ASP A 76 -6.70 1.51 7.40
CA ASP A 76 -7.95 2.20 7.66
C ASP A 76 -7.75 3.72 7.61
N THR A 77 -8.68 4.43 6.96
CA THR A 77 -8.60 5.89 6.77
C THR A 77 -9.09 6.69 7.96
N GLU A 78 -9.76 6.08 8.93
CA GLU A 78 -10.28 6.77 10.12
C GLU A 78 -9.30 6.66 11.31
N SER A 79 -8.89 5.44 11.63
CA SER A 79 -7.91 5.12 12.68
C SER A 79 -6.47 5.35 12.24
N HIS A 80 -6.20 5.42 10.93
CA HIS A 80 -4.85 5.54 10.36
C HIS A 80 -3.92 4.41 10.82
N SER A 81 -4.44 3.19 10.84
CA SER A 81 -3.72 2.00 11.30
C SER A 81 -3.81 0.86 10.28
N VAL A 82 -2.83 -0.04 10.30
CA VAL A 82 -2.83 -1.23 9.44
C VAL A 82 -3.87 -2.22 9.96
N GLU A 83 -4.87 -2.53 9.15
CA GLU A 83 -5.91 -3.53 9.45
C GLU A 83 -5.48 -4.94 9.06
N LYS A 84 -4.86 -5.07 7.87
CA LYS A 84 -4.54 -6.37 7.28
C LYS A 84 -3.22 -6.34 6.51
N GLU A 85 -2.59 -7.51 6.47
CA GLU A 85 -1.42 -7.81 5.66
C GLU A 85 -1.70 -9.02 4.77
N LEU A 86 -1.58 -8.84 3.46
CA LEU A 86 -1.89 -9.87 2.49
C LEU A 86 -0.62 -10.26 1.74
N MET A 87 -0.22 -11.53 1.85
CA MET A 87 0.83 -12.11 1.02
C MET A 87 0.29 -12.28 -0.39
N ALA A 88 0.67 -11.37 -1.29
CA ALA A 88 0.00 -11.23 -2.57
C ALA A 88 0.72 -11.97 -3.69
N HIS A 89 2.04 -11.85 -3.74
CA HIS A 89 2.83 -12.26 -4.89
C HIS A 89 4.22 -12.76 -4.46
N THR A 90 4.80 -13.69 -5.20
CA THR A 90 6.18 -14.17 -5.00
C THR A 90 7.24 -13.26 -5.64
N ASP A 91 6.81 -12.08 -6.08
CA ASP A 91 7.62 -10.95 -6.54
C ASP A 91 6.87 -9.65 -6.15
N SER A 92 7.51 -8.51 -6.34
CA SER A 92 7.03 -7.16 -6.01
C SER A 92 5.62 -6.88 -6.53
N VAL A 93 4.76 -6.28 -5.70
CA VAL A 93 3.49 -5.70 -6.20
C VAL A 93 3.83 -4.44 -6.98
N GLN A 94 3.44 -4.40 -8.26
CA GLN A 94 3.75 -3.29 -9.18
C GLN A 94 2.55 -2.37 -9.40
N ALA A 95 1.34 -2.91 -9.37
CA ALA A 95 0.14 -2.15 -9.65
C ALA A 95 -1.04 -2.64 -8.81
N LEU A 96 -1.93 -1.71 -8.47
CA LEU A 96 -3.23 -1.97 -7.85
C LEU A 96 -4.32 -1.28 -8.67
N CYS A 97 -5.47 -1.91 -8.79
CA CYS A 97 -6.65 -1.35 -9.44
C CYS A 97 -7.92 -1.75 -8.67
N SER A 98 -8.88 -0.83 -8.55
CA SER A 98 -10.20 -1.15 -7.98
C SER A 98 -11.21 -1.43 -9.09
N ALA A 99 -12.01 -2.49 -8.92
CA ALA A 99 -13.14 -2.79 -9.77
C ALA A 99 -14.44 -2.59 -8.98
N GLU A 100 -15.17 -1.52 -9.34
CA GLU A 100 -16.48 -1.16 -8.78
C GLU A 100 -16.54 -1.06 -7.25
N GLY A 101 -15.40 -0.84 -6.58
CA GLY A 101 -15.30 -0.84 -5.11
C GLY A 101 -15.59 -2.19 -4.45
N ARG A 102 -15.78 -3.27 -5.22
CA ARG A 102 -16.07 -4.63 -4.75
C ARG A 102 -14.83 -5.51 -4.77
N TYR A 103 -13.93 -5.23 -5.69
CA TYR A 103 -12.68 -5.98 -5.83
C TYR A 103 -11.48 -5.06 -5.97
N VAL A 104 -10.33 -5.57 -5.56
CA VAL A 104 -9.02 -5.02 -5.89
C VAL A 104 -8.25 -6.05 -6.69
N LEU A 105 -7.61 -5.60 -7.78
CA LEU A 105 -6.69 -6.37 -8.59
C LEU A 105 -5.27 -5.95 -8.23
N SER A 106 -4.36 -6.91 -8.05
CA SER A 106 -2.94 -6.63 -7.86
C SER A 106 -2.10 -7.34 -8.92
N GLY A 107 -1.25 -6.60 -9.61
CA GLY A 107 -0.30 -7.14 -10.59
C GLY A 107 1.11 -7.22 -10.01
N SER A 108 1.81 -8.33 -10.25
CA SER A 108 3.21 -8.51 -9.86
C SER A 108 4.20 -8.18 -10.95
N ALA A 109 5.47 -8.03 -10.54
CA ALA A 109 6.62 -7.99 -11.43
C ALA A 109 6.87 -9.35 -12.12
N CYS A 110 7.80 -9.35 -13.08
CA CYS A 110 7.95 -10.42 -14.07
C CYS A 110 8.32 -11.79 -13.51
N GLN A 111 8.90 -11.91 -12.30
CA GLN A 111 9.26 -13.23 -11.76
C GLN A 111 8.05 -14.01 -11.24
N ASP A 112 7.01 -13.32 -10.79
CA ASP A 112 5.72 -13.94 -10.48
C ASP A 112 4.77 -13.86 -11.69
N GLY A 113 4.65 -12.67 -12.31
CA GLY A 113 3.93 -12.48 -13.58
C GLY A 113 2.42 -12.74 -13.49
N LYS A 114 1.85 -12.66 -12.29
CA LYS A 114 0.45 -12.99 -12.01
C LYS A 114 -0.37 -11.75 -11.66
N ILE A 115 -1.69 -11.91 -11.77
CA ILE A 115 -2.68 -10.99 -11.24
C ILE A 115 -3.46 -11.73 -10.15
N ALA A 116 -3.60 -11.12 -8.98
CA ALA A 116 -4.45 -11.61 -7.90
C ALA A 116 -5.71 -10.73 -7.77
N ILE A 117 -6.82 -11.33 -7.34
CA ILE A 117 -8.11 -10.66 -7.16
C ILE A 117 -8.51 -10.78 -5.69
N TRP A 118 -8.79 -9.65 -5.06
CA TRP A 118 -9.16 -9.53 -3.66
C TRP A 118 -10.58 -9.02 -3.54
N LYS A 119 -11.39 -9.65 -2.70
CA LYS A 119 -12.71 -9.12 -2.36
C LYS A 119 -12.54 -8.01 -1.32
N VAL A 120 -13.24 -6.90 -1.54
CA VAL A 120 -13.27 -5.75 -0.64
C VAL A 120 -14.46 -5.92 0.30
N GLU A 121 -14.18 -5.93 1.60
CA GLU A 121 -15.19 -5.95 2.67
C GLU A 121 -15.82 -4.57 2.86
#